data_AF-A0A6A3VVG3-F1
#
_entry.id   AF-A0A6A3VVG3-F1
#
_cell.length_a   1.000
_cell.length_b   1.000
_cell.length_c   1.000
_cell.angle_alpha   90.00
_cell.angle_beta   90.00
_cell.angle_gamma   90.00
#
_symmetry.space_group_name_H-M   'P 1'
#
loop_
_entity.id
_entity.type
_entity.pdbx_description
1 polymer ?
#
loop_
_entity_poly.entity_id
_entity_poly.type
_entity_poly.pdbx_seq_one_letter_code
_entity_poly.pdbx_strand_id
1 'polypeptide(L)'
;MRHCYWGWLGFALSNDSIEQLKITGVDLGQRGVALFEAALKHKYPEPVLSTLSSPQYGYIKVRAGTMLNSRGWGDADRTSFALLHDCRCRALFDPFTTKSEENVVVPGHGICSLKLTDQASGFVPDRVAKSSTVSGSSSRLQSLKLNIATCQSALI
;
A
#
# COMPACT_ATOMS: atom_id res chain seq x y z
N MET A 1 -5.40 -18.52 -3.87
CA MET A 1 -4.66 -17.39 -3.28
C MET A 1 -5.60 -16.55 -2.43
N ARG A 2 -5.19 -16.09 -1.24
CA ARG A 2 -6.01 -15.16 -0.45
C ARG A 2 -6.21 -13.86 -1.24
N HIS A 3 -7.42 -13.31 -1.26
CA HIS A 3 -7.76 -12.12 -2.07
C HIS A 3 -6.87 -10.89 -1.79
N CYS A 4 -6.23 -10.81 -0.62
CA CYS A 4 -5.33 -9.72 -0.23
C CYS A 4 -4.06 -9.60 -1.08
N TYR A 5 -3.57 -10.68 -1.71
CA TYR A 5 -2.34 -10.62 -2.52
C TYR A 5 -2.49 -9.78 -3.78
N TRP A 6 -3.71 -9.68 -4.33
CA TRP A 6 -3.99 -8.90 -5.53
C TRP A 6 -3.94 -7.39 -5.28
N GLY A 7 -4.34 -6.94 -4.08
CA GLY A 7 -4.17 -5.54 -3.68
C GLY A 7 -2.69 -5.17 -3.57
N TRP A 8 -1.86 -6.05 -2.99
CA TRP A 8 -0.41 -5.85 -2.94
C TRP A 8 0.25 -5.81 -4.33
N LEU A 9 -0.18 -6.68 -5.25
CA LEU A 9 0.30 -6.61 -6.63
C LEU A 9 -0.09 -5.29 -7.30
N GLY A 10 -1.35 -4.86 -7.16
CA GLY A 10 -1.81 -3.57 -7.68
C GLY A 10 -1.00 -2.41 -7.10
N PHE A 11 -0.73 -2.41 -5.80
CA PHE A 11 0.14 -1.41 -5.16
C PHE A 11 1.57 -1.41 -5.71
N ALA A 12 2.20 -2.58 -5.85
CA ALA A 12 3.56 -2.69 -6.40
C ALA A 12 3.65 -2.13 -7.84
N LEU A 13 2.58 -2.32 -8.62
CA LEU A 13 2.47 -1.84 -9.99
C LEU A 13 1.93 -0.41 -10.10
N SER A 14 1.53 0.22 -8.98
CA SER A 14 0.94 1.56 -8.97
C SER A 14 1.96 2.69 -9.14
N ASN A 15 3.25 2.34 -9.31
CA ASN A 15 4.31 3.31 -9.55
C ASN A 15 4.13 3.98 -10.93
N ASP A 16 4.48 5.26 -11.01
CA ASP A 16 4.02 6.27 -11.98
C ASP A 16 4.54 6.10 -13.42
N SER A 17 4.87 4.89 -13.86
CA SER A 17 5.50 4.65 -15.16
C SER A 17 4.82 3.60 -16.02
N ILE A 18 3.83 2.86 -15.51
CA ILE A 18 3.15 1.81 -16.29
C ILE A 18 1.89 2.39 -16.95
N GLU A 19 1.96 2.62 -18.26
CA GLU A 19 0.80 3.07 -19.06
C GLU A 19 -0.09 1.90 -19.48
N GLN A 20 0.52 0.76 -19.78
CA GLN A 20 -0.18 -0.44 -20.22
C GLN A 20 0.23 -1.65 -19.39
N LEU A 21 -0.76 -2.30 -18.78
CA LEU A 21 -0.58 -3.52 -17.99
C LEU A 21 -1.47 -4.63 -18.53
N LYS A 22 -0.85 -5.74 -18.96
CA LYS A 22 -1.55 -6.95 -19.37
C LYS A 22 -1.13 -8.13 -18.52
N ILE A 23 -2.07 -8.68 -17.77
CA ILE A 23 -1.90 -9.88 -16.95
C ILE A 23 -2.74 -11.00 -17.58
N THR A 24 -2.13 -12.15 -17.86
CA THR A 24 -2.80 -13.32 -18.45
C THR A 24 -2.44 -14.59 -17.67
N GLY A 25 -3.28 -15.63 -17.78
CA GLY A 25 -3.03 -16.93 -17.14
C GLY A 25 -3.46 -17.00 -15.67
N VAL A 26 -4.39 -16.14 -15.26
CA VAL A 26 -4.85 -16.04 -13.86
C VAL A 26 -6.37 -15.99 -13.82
N ASP A 27 -6.98 -16.86 -13.01
CA ASP A 27 -8.39 -16.76 -12.63
C ASP A 27 -8.53 -15.84 -11.41
N LEU A 28 -8.90 -14.60 -11.69
CA LEU A 28 -9.23 -13.60 -10.68
C LEU A 28 -10.75 -13.58 -10.46
N GLY A 29 -11.19 -13.98 -9.27
CA GLY A 29 -12.57 -13.69 -8.85
C GLY A 29 -12.84 -12.17 -8.80
N GLN A 30 -14.09 -11.77 -8.97
CA GLN A 30 -14.52 -10.35 -9.04
C GLN A 30 -13.95 -9.49 -7.90
N ARG A 31 -13.89 -10.02 -6.67
CA ARG A 31 -13.30 -9.34 -5.52
C ARG A 31 -11.79 -9.09 -5.67
N GLY A 32 -11.05 -10.04 -6.25
CA GLY A 32 -9.61 -9.89 -6.52
C GLY A 32 -9.35 -8.78 -7.54
N VAL A 33 -10.15 -8.73 -8.61
CA VAL A 33 -10.09 -7.65 -9.62
C VAL A 33 -10.35 -6.30 -8.97
N ALA A 34 -11.43 -6.18 -8.18
CA ALA A 34 -11.77 -4.92 -7.52
C ALA A 34 -10.67 -4.42 -6.57
N LEU A 35 -10.05 -5.33 -5.79
CA LEU A 35 -8.92 -4.98 -4.91
C LEU A 35 -7.70 -4.52 -5.70
N PHE A 36 -7.39 -5.20 -6.80
CA PHE A 36 -6.26 -4.86 -7.67
C PHE A 36 -6.44 -3.48 -8.30
N GLU A 37 -7.60 -3.22 -8.92
CA GLU A 37 -7.91 -1.94 -9.57
C GLU A 37 -7.92 -0.78 -8.57
N ALA A 38 -8.53 -1.00 -7.40
CA ALA A 38 -8.54 0.00 -6.35
C ALA A 38 -7.14 0.28 -5.80
N ALA A 39 -6.27 -0.73 -5.69
CA ALA A 39 -4.91 -0.56 -5.20
C ALA A 39 -4.02 0.20 -6.21
N LEU A 40 -4.21 -0.05 -7.51
CA LEU A 40 -3.60 0.75 -8.57
C LEU A 40 -4.05 2.21 -8.49
N LYS A 41 -5.36 2.45 -8.41
CA LYS A 41 -5.94 3.81 -8.39
C LYS A 41 -5.53 4.60 -7.17
N HIS A 42 -5.58 3.97 -5.99
CA HIS A 42 -5.34 4.64 -4.72
C HIS A 42 -3.90 4.48 -4.23
N LYS A 43 -3.03 3.81 -4.99
CA LYS A 43 -1.64 3.52 -4.61
C LYS A 43 -1.55 3.01 -3.16
N TYR A 44 -2.42 2.07 -2.81
CA TYR A 44 -2.52 1.52 -1.45
C TYR A 44 -2.91 0.04 -1.49
N PRO A 45 -2.20 -0.87 -0.80
CA PRO A 45 -2.34 -2.32 -0.99
C PRO A 45 -3.63 -2.92 -0.42
N GLU A 46 -4.23 -2.29 0.59
CA GLU A 46 -5.54 -2.67 1.14
C GLU A 46 -6.53 -1.51 0.99
N PRO A 47 -6.98 -1.21 -0.25
CA PRO A 47 -7.86 -0.09 -0.48
C PRO A 47 -9.25 -0.36 0.13
N VAL A 48 -9.88 0.70 0.63
CA VAL A 48 -11.25 0.64 1.12
C VAL A 48 -12.19 0.62 -0.08
N LEU A 49 -12.98 -0.45 -0.20
CA LEU A 49 -13.96 -0.62 -1.28
C LEU A 49 -15.36 -0.10 -0.90
N SER A 50 -15.61 0.24 0.37
CA SER A 50 -16.92 0.66 0.88
C SER A 50 -17.13 2.17 0.82
N THR A 51 -18.38 2.59 0.63
CA THR A 51 -18.81 3.99 0.54
C THR A 51 -19.21 4.64 1.88
N LEU A 52 -19.24 3.87 2.96
CA LEU A 52 -19.73 4.35 4.27
C LEU A 52 -18.73 5.27 4.98
N SER A 53 -17.43 5.08 4.76
CA SER A 53 -16.41 6.01 5.22
C SER A 53 -15.83 6.81 4.05
N SER A 54 -15.34 8.00 4.34
CA SER A 54 -14.58 8.83 3.38
C SER A 54 -13.10 8.83 3.77
N PRO A 55 -12.40 7.69 3.66
CA PRO A 55 -11.00 7.63 4.02
C PRO A 55 -10.18 8.47 3.03
N GLN A 56 -9.16 9.11 3.54
CA GLN A 56 -8.22 9.94 2.79
C GLN A 56 -6.93 9.15 2.60
N TYR A 57 -6.53 9.03 1.34
CA TYR A 57 -5.22 8.50 0.98
C TYR A 57 -4.20 9.64 0.91
N GLY A 58 -2.99 9.38 1.37
CA GLY A 58 -1.96 10.39 1.43
C GLY A 58 -0.60 9.83 1.80
N TYR A 59 0.24 10.70 2.35
CA TYR A 59 1.55 10.34 2.85
C TYR A 59 1.76 10.94 4.23
N ILE A 60 2.55 10.26 5.04
CA ILE A 60 3.03 10.78 6.31
C ILE A 60 4.55 10.66 6.35
N LYS A 61 5.21 11.68 6.93
CA LYS A 61 6.64 11.59 7.24
C LYS A 61 6.77 10.96 8.63
N VAL A 62 7.31 9.76 8.69
CA VAL A 62 7.62 9.06 9.93
C VAL A 62 9.08 9.31 10.27
N ARG A 63 9.37 9.71 11.52
CA ARG A 63 10.72 10.08 11.94
C ARG A 63 11.50 8.86 12.43
N ALA A 64 12.82 8.90 12.30
CA ALA A 64 13.70 7.96 12.99
C ALA A 64 13.37 7.88 14.50
N GLY A 65 13.49 6.68 15.07
CA GLY A 65 13.12 6.37 16.45
C GLY A 65 11.61 6.16 16.69
N THR A 66 10.76 6.37 15.68
CA THR A 66 9.32 6.16 15.82
C THR A 66 9.01 4.66 15.90
N MET A 67 8.24 4.27 16.92
CA MET A 67 7.76 2.92 17.12
C MET A 67 6.54 2.61 16.25
N LEU A 68 6.62 1.53 15.49
CA LEU A 68 5.57 1.00 14.61
C LEU A 68 5.24 -0.43 15.02
N ASN A 69 3.98 -0.83 14.81
CA ASN A 69 3.55 -2.21 15.02
C ASN A 69 3.19 -2.85 13.68
N SER A 70 3.71 -4.05 13.41
CA SER A 70 3.33 -4.81 12.21
C SER A 70 1.85 -5.19 12.23
N ARG A 71 1.22 -5.16 11.05
CA ARG A 71 -0.14 -5.62 10.82
C ARG A 71 -0.19 -6.59 9.64
N GLY A 72 -0.76 -7.77 9.85
CA GLY A 72 -1.11 -8.72 8.79
C GLY A 72 -0.06 -9.78 8.47
N TRP A 73 0.78 -10.18 9.43
CA TRP A 73 1.76 -11.26 9.23
C TRP A 73 1.52 -12.46 10.17
N GLY A 74 0.30 -13.02 10.14
CA GLY A 74 -0.01 -14.23 10.91
C GLY A 74 0.33 -14.06 12.40
N ASP A 75 1.02 -15.04 13.00
CA ASP A 75 1.44 -15.00 14.42
C ASP A 75 2.42 -13.87 14.78
N ALA A 76 2.96 -13.14 13.78
CA ALA A 76 3.80 -11.96 14.00
C ALA A 76 3.01 -10.64 13.99
N ASP A 77 1.67 -10.70 13.99
CA ASP A 77 0.82 -9.55 14.27
C ASP A 77 1.23 -8.92 15.62
N ARG A 78 1.57 -7.63 15.60
CA ARG A 78 2.03 -6.81 16.75
C ARG A 78 3.51 -6.88 17.11
N THR A 79 4.37 -7.30 16.18
CA THR A 79 5.81 -7.09 16.36
C THR A 79 6.10 -5.59 16.29
N SER A 80 6.68 -5.03 17.35
CA SER A 80 7.03 -3.62 17.41
C SER A 80 8.48 -3.40 16.97
N PHE A 81 8.71 -2.37 16.15
CA PHE A 81 10.05 -1.99 15.72
C PHE A 81 10.18 -0.47 15.64
N ALA A 82 11.42 0.02 15.76
CA ALA A 82 11.72 1.43 15.60
C ALA A 82 12.34 1.68 14.21
N LEU A 83 11.92 2.75 13.55
CA LEU A 83 12.59 3.19 12.33
C LEU A 83 14.00 3.70 12.63
N LEU A 84 14.98 3.29 11.84
CA LEU A 84 16.35 3.80 11.96
C LEU A 84 16.54 5.16 11.26
N HIS A 85 15.72 5.44 10.25
CA HIS A 85 15.80 6.65 9.43
C HIS A 85 14.41 7.24 9.21
N ASP A 86 14.36 8.54 8.97
CA ASP A 86 13.16 9.21 8.48
C ASP A 86 12.69 8.54 7.18
N CYS A 87 11.39 8.29 7.07
CA CYS A 87 10.81 7.75 5.86
C CYS A 87 9.47 8.41 5.54
N ARG A 88 9.17 8.54 4.25
CA ARG A 88 7.85 8.96 3.77
C ARG A 88 7.06 7.70 3.47
N CYS A 89 6.03 7.45 4.25
CA CYS A 89 5.17 6.29 4.09
C CYS A 89 3.87 6.67 3.40
N ARG A 90 3.35 5.74 2.61
CA ARG A 90 1.97 5.81 2.13
C ARG A 90 1.04 5.62 3.33
N ALA A 91 -0.02 6.40 3.44
CA ALA A 91 -0.94 6.34 4.57
C ALA A 91 -2.41 6.31 4.12
N LEU A 92 -3.22 5.66 4.95
CA LEU A 92 -4.68 5.67 4.87
C LEU A 92 -5.22 6.25 6.18
N PHE A 93 -5.78 7.45 6.09
CA PHE A 93 -6.38 8.16 7.21
C PHE A 93 -7.90 8.10 7.13
N ASP A 94 -8.60 7.78 8.21
CA ASP A 94 -10.06 7.87 8.28
C ASP A 94 -10.45 8.88 9.38
N PRO A 95 -10.90 10.10 9.01
CA PRO A 95 -11.20 11.16 9.97
C PRO A 95 -12.39 10.83 10.89
N PHE A 96 -13.20 9.84 10.53
CA PHE A 96 -14.37 9.43 11.30
C PHE A 96 -14.10 8.25 12.23
N THR A 97 -12.90 7.67 12.17
CA THR A 97 -12.48 6.65 13.13
C THR A 97 -11.86 7.29 14.37
N THR A 98 -12.37 6.92 15.55
CA THR A 98 -11.80 7.30 16.85
C THR A 98 -10.50 6.54 17.18
N LYS A 99 -9.85 5.95 16.18
CA LYS A 99 -8.65 5.15 16.37
C LYS A 99 -7.47 6.07 16.67
N SER A 100 -6.74 5.76 17.73
CA SER A 100 -5.48 6.42 18.08
C SER A 100 -4.31 5.99 17.20
N GLU A 101 -4.56 5.21 16.15
CA GLU A 101 -3.55 4.63 15.28
C GLU A 101 -3.90 4.81 13.80
N GLU A 102 -2.90 5.22 13.01
CA GLU A 102 -2.97 5.28 11.56
C GLU A 102 -2.29 4.08 10.91
N ASN A 103 -2.80 3.67 9.75
CA ASN A 103 -2.15 2.63 8.96
C ASN A 103 -1.22 3.25 7.92
N VAL A 104 0.03 2.83 7.97
CA VAL A 104 1.09 3.27 7.06
C VAL A 104 1.72 2.08 6.34
N VAL A 105 2.10 2.25 5.08
CA VAL A 105 2.87 1.25 4.34
C VAL A 105 4.36 1.54 4.51
N VAL A 106 5.05 0.65 5.20
CA VAL A 106 6.49 0.70 5.41
C VAL A 106 7.17 -0.18 4.36
N PRO A 107 8.08 0.39 3.54
CA PRO A 107 8.84 -0.39 2.57
C PRO A 107 9.54 -1.59 3.22
N GLY A 108 9.40 -2.77 2.62
CA GLY A 108 9.98 -4.03 3.11
C GLY A 108 9.26 -4.66 4.32
N HIS A 109 8.34 -3.96 4.98
CA HIS A 109 7.67 -4.44 6.20
C HIS A 109 6.14 -4.56 6.07
N GLY A 110 5.55 -3.94 5.05
CA GLY A 110 4.11 -4.04 4.80
C GLY A 110 3.29 -2.94 5.47
N ILE A 111 2.05 -3.22 5.85
CA ILE A 111 1.21 -2.27 6.58
C ILE A 111 1.59 -2.33 8.06
N CYS A 112 1.77 -1.16 8.68
CA CYS A 112 2.05 -1.02 10.10
C CYS A 112 1.09 -0.01 10.72
N SER A 113 0.76 -0.20 11.99
CA SER A 113 0.04 0.81 12.77
C SER A 113 1.02 1.76 13.45
N LEU A 114 0.73 3.05 13.32
CA LEU A 114 1.46 4.16 13.89
C LEU A 114 0.58 4.83 14.93
N LYS A 115 1.03 4.93 16.19
CA LYS A 115 0.31 5.70 17.19
C LYS A 115 0.39 7.19 16.88
N LEU A 116 -0.77 7.81 16.74
CA LEU A 116 -0.92 9.25 16.65
C LEU A 116 -0.60 9.86 18.02
N THR A 117 0.64 10.28 18.21
CA THR A 117 1.00 11.25 19.26
C THR A 117 0.89 12.66 18.66
N ASP A 118 0.83 13.72 19.47
CA ASP A 118 0.71 15.12 19.01
C ASP A 118 1.74 15.56 17.93
N GLN A 119 2.78 14.74 17.67
CA GLN A 119 3.78 14.93 16.60
C GLN A 119 3.37 14.37 15.22
N ALA A 120 2.23 13.70 15.09
CA ALA A 120 1.74 13.17 13.81
C ALA A 120 0.99 14.22 12.96
N SER A 121 1.32 15.51 13.11
CA SER A 121 0.79 16.63 12.30
C SER A 121 1.24 16.64 10.84
N GLY A 122 1.71 15.50 10.32
CA GLY A 122 2.40 15.38 9.03
C GLY A 122 1.65 14.62 7.94
N PHE A 123 0.37 14.27 8.13
CA PHE A 123 -0.42 13.67 7.05
C PHE A 123 -0.68 14.69 5.94
N VAL A 124 -0.29 14.34 4.72
CA VAL A 124 -0.49 15.13 3.51
C VAL A 124 -1.43 14.35 2.58
N PRO A 125 -2.69 14.79 2.44
CA PRO A 125 -3.64 14.16 1.52
C PRO A 125 -3.17 14.28 0.07
N ASP A 126 -3.44 13.27 -0.76
CA ASP A 126 -3.07 13.30 -2.19
C ASP A 126 -3.64 14.51 -2.93
N ARG A 127 -4.84 14.95 -2.54
CA ARG A 127 -5.54 16.10 -3.15
C ARG A 127 -4.77 17.42 -2.99
N VAL A 128 -3.90 17.51 -1.98
CA VAL A 128 -3.09 18.71 -1.68
C VAL A 128 -1.73 18.63 -2.36
N ALA A 129 -1.27 17.43 -2.74
CA ALA A 129 -0.02 17.22 -3.45
C ALA A 129 -0.14 17.58 -4.95
N LYS A 130 -0.27 18.86 -5.27
CA LYS A 130 0.03 19.33 -6.63
C LYS A 130 1.51 19.09 -6.91
N SER A 131 1.79 18.09 -7.75
CA SER A 131 3.03 17.84 -8.50
C SER A 131 4.32 18.35 -7.83
N SER A 132 4.85 17.59 -6.89
CA SER A 132 6.31 17.58 -6.69
C SER A 132 6.86 16.47 -7.57
N THR A 133 7.21 16.82 -8.81
CA THR A 133 7.99 15.97 -9.72
C THR A 133 9.35 15.72 -9.08
N VAL A 134 9.46 14.63 -8.31
CA VAL A 134 10.77 14.03 -8.04
C VAL A 134 11.18 13.32 -9.34
N SER A 135 11.84 14.08 -10.21
CA SER A 135 12.45 13.57 -11.43
C SER A 135 13.67 12.72 -11.07
N GLY A 136 13.43 11.49 -10.62
CA GLY A 136 14.41 10.41 -10.75
C GLY A 136 14.37 9.93 -12.18
N SER A 137 15.51 9.93 -12.87
CA SER A 137 15.67 9.32 -14.20
C SER A 137 15.57 7.80 -14.07
N SER A 138 14.37 7.30 -13.80
CA SER A 138 14.06 5.88 -13.88
C SER A 138 13.67 5.58 -15.31
N SER A 139 14.33 4.59 -15.92
CA SER A 139 13.98 4.08 -17.25
C SER A 139 12.47 3.81 -17.30
N ARG A 140 11.75 4.64 -18.07
CA ARG A 140 10.28 4.63 -18.14
C ARG A 140 9.82 3.31 -18.78
N LEU A 141 9.17 2.45 -18.00
CA LEU A 141 8.60 1.19 -18.49
C LEU A 141 7.18 1.42 -19.03
N GLN A 142 7.06 1.79 -20.30
CA GLN A 142 5.76 2.12 -20.91
C GLN A 142 4.75 0.95 -20.93
N SER A 143 5.23 -0.29 -20.97
CA SER A 143 4.37 -1.47 -20.99
C SER A 143 4.96 -2.60 -20.14
N LEU A 144 4.11 -3.26 -19.34
CA LEU A 144 4.45 -4.46 -18.58
C LEU A 144 3.48 -5.58 -18.92
N LYS A 145 4.02 -6.71 -19.40
CA LYS A 145 3.26 -7.94 -19.65
C LYS A 145 3.71 -9.01 -18.68
N LEU A 146 2.81 -9.42 -17.80
CA LEU A 146 3.04 -10.49 -16.83
C LEU A 146 2.32 -11.75 -17.32
N ASN A 147 3.10 -12.78 -17.67
CA ASN A 147 2.57 -14.11 -17.94
C ASN A 147 2.86 -14.99 -16.73
N ILE A 148 1.84 -15.31 -15.96
CA ILE A 148 1.98 -16.12 -14.75
C ILE A 148 1.59 -17.54 -15.14
N ALA A 149 2.58 -18.43 -15.19
CA ALA A 149 2.34 -19.86 -15.34
C ALA A 149 1.93 -20.44 -13.98
N THR A 150 0.94 -21.32 -13.97
CA THR A 150 0.59 -22.11 -12.80
C THR A 150 1.69 -23.13 -12.52
N CYS A 151 2.54 -22.85 -11.53
CA CYS A 151 3.42 -23.88 -10.98
C CYS A 151 2.55 -24.86 -10.20
N GLN A 152 2.24 -26.03 -10.77
CA GLN A 152 1.73 -27.14 -9.99
C GLN A 152 2.83 -27.57 -9.03
N SER A 153 2.64 -27.36 -7.73
CA SER A 153 3.50 -27.99 -6.73
C SER A 153 3.27 -29.50 -6.86
N ALA A 154 4.30 -30.23 -7.26
CA ALA A 154 4.29 -31.68 -7.14
C ALA A 154 4.10 -32.00 -5.65
N LEU A 155 2.98 -32.65 -5.31
CA LEU A 155 2.86 -33.35 -4.04
C LEU A 155 3.94 -34.44 -4.07
N ILE A 156 4.99 -34.27 -3.26
CA ILE A 156 5.90 -35.34 -2.87
C ILE A 156 5.40 -35.87 -1.53
#